data_AF-X1QG81-F1
#
_entry.id   AF-X1QG81-F1
#
_cell.length_a   1.000
_cell.length_b   1.000
_cell.length_c   1.000
_cell.angle_alpha   90.00
_cell.angle_beta   90.00
_cell.angle_gamma   90.00
#
_symmetry.space_group_name_H-M   'P 1'
#
loop_
_entity.id
_entity.type
_entity.pdbx_description
1 polymer ?
#
loop_
_entity_poly.entity_id
_entity_poly.type
_entity_poly.pdbx_seq_one_letter_code
_entity_poly.pdbx_strand_id
1 'polypeptide(L)' 'MRKLLFFAAIGTVRSNGIMHKKYHDMLDRGMPRVKALVAIARKLLCILFALARDNMAYCDNYNEVHKVALAA' A
#
# COMPACT_ATOMS: atom_id res chain seq x y z
N MET A 1 -16.09 4.74 -8.92
CA MET A 1 -14.73 4.20 -8.64
C MET A 1 -14.24 4.34 -7.18
N ARG A 2 -14.65 5.34 -6.38
CA ARG A 2 -14.18 5.46 -4.97
C ARG A 2 -14.52 4.25 -4.06
N LYS A 3 -15.68 3.61 -4.26
CA LYS A 3 -16.14 2.47 -3.45
C LYS A 3 -15.25 1.22 -3.62
N LEU A 4 -14.83 0.93 -4.85
CA LEU A 4 -14.00 -0.25 -5.15
C LEU A 4 -12.63 -0.16 -4.46
N LEU A 5 -11.97 0.99 -4.57
CA LEU A 5 -10.67 1.21 -3.94
C LEU A 5 -10.76 1.15 -2.42
N PHE A 6 -11.87 1.63 -1.84
CA PHE A 6 -12.12 1.54 -0.41
C PHE A 6 -12.29 0.08 0.05
N PHE A 7 -13.05 -0.73 -0.69
CA PHE A 7 -13.18 -2.15 -0.40
C PHE A 7 -11.86 -2.92 -0.58
N ALA A 8 -11.08 -2.60 -1.62
CA ALA A 8 -9.73 -3.15 -1.79
C ALA A 8 -8.84 -2.80 -0.59
N ALA A 9 -8.86 -1.54 -0.13
CA ALA A 9 -8.12 -1.11 1.05
C ALA A 9 -8.50 -1.92 2.30
N ILE A 10 -9.81 -2.13 2.55
CA ILE A 10 -10.28 -2.97 3.66
C ILE A 10 -9.72 -4.40 3.54
N GLY A 11 -9.74 -4.99 2.34
CA GLY A 11 -9.17 -6.32 2.10
C GLY A 11 -7.68 -6.41 2.42
N THR A 12 -6.90 -5.38 2.03
CA THR A 12 -5.44 -5.33 2.25
C THR A 12 -5.02 -5.05 3.69
N VAL A 13 -5.95 -4.58 4.53
CA VAL A 13 -5.72 -4.20 5.93
C VAL A 13 -6.12 -5.32 6.90
N ARG A 14 -6.87 -6.33 6.44
CA ARG A 14 -7.22 -7.51 7.24
C ARG A 14 -5.96 -8.24 7.72
N SER A 15 -6.09 -9.07 8.75
CA SER A 15 -4.99 -9.92 9.22
C SER A 15 -4.37 -10.70 8.06
N ASN A 16 -3.03 -10.65 7.97
CA ASN A 16 -2.22 -11.16 6.85
C ASN A 16 -2.31 -10.40 5.51
N GLY A 17 -2.88 -9.19 5.51
CA GLY A 17 -2.87 -8.31 4.34
C GLY A 17 -1.56 -7.55 4.16
N ILE A 18 -1.20 -7.28 2.91
CA ILE A 18 0.05 -6.57 2.51
C ILE A 18 0.20 -5.22 3.23
N MET A 19 -0.91 -4.54 3.53
CA MET A 19 -0.93 -3.21 4.16
C MET A 19 -1.32 -3.25 5.65
N HIS A 20 -1.44 -4.44 6.26
CA HIS A 20 -1.88 -4.62 7.65
C HIS A 20 -0.98 -3.85 8.63
N LYS A 21 0.34 -4.10 8.58
CA LYS A 21 1.31 -3.43 9.45
C LYS A 21 1.24 -1.91 9.30
N LYS A 22 1.19 -1.43 8.05
CA LYS A 22 1.19 0.01 7.76
C LYS A 22 -0.07 0.71 8.26
N TYR A 23 -1.21 0.04 8.24
CA TYR A 23 -2.45 0.55 8.78
C TYR A 23 -2.39 0.65 10.32
N HIS A 24 -1.90 -0.39 10.99
CA HIS A 24 -1.71 -0.36 12.44
C HIS A 24 -0.73 0.72 12.89
N ASP A 25 0.40 0.90 12.19
CA ASP A 25 1.34 2.01 12.45
C ASP A 25 0.66 3.39 12.40
N MET A 26 -0.35 3.57 11.54
CA MET A 26 -1.10 4.84 11.45
C MET A 26 -2.08 4.99 12.61
N LEU A 27 -2.72 3.91 13.03
CA LEU A 27 -3.62 3.92 14.18
C LEU A 27 -2.88 4.20 15.48
N ASP A 28 -1.69 3.61 15.65
CA ASP A 28 -0.86 3.80 16.84
C ASP A 28 -0.38 5.26 16.99
N ARG A 29 -0.27 5.98 15.87
CA ARG A 29 0.01 7.44 15.84
C ARG A 29 -1.20 8.31 16.15
N GLY A 30 -2.36 7.72 16.47
CA GLY A 30 -3.60 8.44 16.76
C GLY A 30 -4.40 8.87 15.53
N MET A 31 -4.11 8.32 14.34
CA MET A 31 -4.88 8.67 13.14
C MET A 31 -6.30 8.08 13.19
N PRO A 32 -7.35 8.85 12.87
CA PRO A 32 -8.71 8.32 12.77
C PRO A 32 -8.81 7.18 11.74
N ARG A 33 -9.52 6.11 12.10
CA ARG A 33 -9.66 4.87 11.29
C ARG A 33 -10.03 5.11 9.82
N VAL A 34 -10.99 5.99 9.56
CA VAL A 34 -11.42 6.33 8.18
C VAL A 34 -10.32 7.05 7.41
N LYS A 35 -9.58 7.96 8.07
CA LYS A 35 -8.44 8.65 7.44
C LYS A 35 -7.30 7.69 7.13
N ALA A 36 -7.03 6.74 8.02
CA ALA A 36 -6.03 5.69 7.80
C ALA A 36 -6.42 4.82 6.59
N LEU A 37 -7.69 4.38 6.49
CA LEU A 37 -8.18 3.63 5.33
C LEU A 37 -8.05 4.41 4.02
N VAL A 38 -8.37 5.71 4.02
CA VAL A 38 -8.21 6.58 2.84
C VAL A 38 -6.73 6.72 2.46
N ALA A 39 -5.83 6.84 3.43
CA ALA A 39 -4.38 6.88 3.17
C ALA A 39 -3.88 5.57 2.53
N ILE A 40 -4.33 4.41 3.02
CA ILE A 40 -4.01 3.11 2.44
C ILE A 40 -4.58 2.99 1.01
N ALA A 41 -5.83 3.40 0.79
CA ALA A 41 -6.44 3.42 -0.54
C ALA A 41 -5.62 4.24 -1.55
N ARG A 42 -5.17 5.45 -1.16
CA ARG A 42 -4.31 6.29 -2.02
C ARG A 42 -2.97 5.62 -2.31
N LYS A 43 -2.37 4.97 -1.31
CA LYS A 43 -1.11 4.25 -1.49
C LYS A 43 -1.26 3.07 -2.45
N LEU A 44 -2.34 2.29 -2.32
CA LEU A 44 -2.65 1.18 -3.23
C LEU A 44 -2.81 1.66 -4.67
N LEU A 45 -3.49 2.79 -4.89
CA LEU A 45 -3.66 3.36 -6.22
C LEU A 45 -2.30 3.71 -6.86
N CYS A 46 -1.39 4.32 -6.09
CA CYS A 46 -0.04 4.62 -6.59
C CYS A 46 0.74 3.35 -6.94
N ILE A 47 0.64 2.29 -6.14
CA ILE A 47 1.29 1.01 -6.41
C ILE A 47 0.73 0.39 -7.70
N LEU A 48 -0.60 0.28 -7.80
CA LEU A 48 -1.25 -0.27 -9.00
C LEU A 48 -0.88 0.52 -10.26
N PHE A 49 -0.82 1.85 -10.16
CA PHE A 49 -0.41 2.70 -11.27
C PHE A 49 1.04 2.46 -11.68
N ALA A 50 1.97 2.32 -10.73
CA ALA A 50 3.37 2.00 -11.01
C ALA A 50 3.52 0.63 -11.67
N LEU A 51 2.85 -0.39 -11.13
CA LEU A 51 2.86 -1.75 -11.68
C LEU A 51 2.29 -1.81 -13.10
N ALA A 52 1.17 -1.12 -13.35
CA ALA A 52 0.57 -1.04 -14.68
C ALA A 52 1.45 -0.28 -15.67
N ARG A 53 2.16 0.76 -15.20
CA ARG A 53 3.11 1.52 -16.02
C ARG A 53 4.31 0.67 -16.43
N ASP A 54 4.84 -0.11 -15.51
CA ASP A 54 6.07 -0.88 -15.72
C ASP A 54 5.79 -2.30 -16.24
N ASN A 55 4.52 -2.70 -16.37
CA ASN A 55 4.07 -4.07 -16.68
C ASN A 55 4.71 -5.13 -15.77
N MET A 56 4.90 -4.80 -14.50
CA MET A 56 5.54 -5.68 -13.51
C MET A 56 4.53 -6.18 -12.48
N ALA A 57 4.80 -7.35 -11.90
CA ALA A 57 4.04 -7.88 -10.78
C ALA A 57 4.48 -7.22 -9.45
N TYR A 58 3.57 -7.17 -8.48
CA TYR A 58 3.89 -6.67 -7.15
C TYR A 58 4.93 -7.56 -6.46
N CYS A 59 5.97 -6.95 -5.88
CA CYS A 59 7.02 -7.64 -5.13
C CYS A 59 7.15 -6.98 -3.75
N ASP A 60 6.91 -7.74 -2.68
CA ASP A 60 6.90 -7.22 -1.30
C ASP A 60 8.29 -6.70 -0.88
N ASN A 61 9.35 -7.47 -1.21
CA ASN A 61 10.76 -7.13 -0.93
C ASN A 61 11.51 -6.56 -2.16
N TYR A 62 10.88 -5.66 -2.92
CA TYR A 62 11.50 -5.09 -4.13
C TYR A 62 12.90 -4.49 -3.87
N ASN A 63 13.09 -3.80 -2.74
CA ASN A 63 14.38 -3.17 -2.40
C ASN A 63 15.50 -4.17 -2.03
N GLU A 64 15.17 -5.38 -1.58
CA GLU A 64 16.20 -6.38 -1.28
C GLU A 64 16.65 -7.10 -2.55
N VAL A 65 15.73 -7.33 -3.47
CA VAL A 65 15.98 -7.98 -4.76
C VAL A 65 16.63 -7.03 -5.76
N HIS A 66 16.21 -5.76 -5.74
CA HIS A 66 16.77 -4.70 -6.55
C HIS A 66 17.55 -3.77 -5.61
N LYS A 67 18.83 -4.11 -5.34
CA LYS A 67 19.79 -3.14 -4.81
C LYS A 67 19.93 -2.04 -5.86
N VAL A 68 19.03 -1.06 -5.80
CA VAL A 68 19.12 0.14 -6.61
C VAL A 68 20.47 0.72 -6.23
N ALA A 69 21.44 0.65 -7.14
CA ALA A 69 22.64 1.43 -7.03
C ALA A 69 22.16 2.87 -6.95
N LEU A 70 22.08 3.40 -5.73
CA LEU A 70 21.85 4.81 -5.49
C LEU A 70 22.91 5.52 -6.32
N ALA A 71 22.47 6.14 -7.41
CA ALA A 71 23.32 7.02 -8.19
C ALA A 71 23.78 8.10 -7.20
N ALA A 72 25.08 8.05 -6.90
CA ALA A 72 25.79 8.94 -5.99
C ALA A 72 25.74 10.40 -6.47
#